data_AF-A0A6G4A326-F1
#
_entry.id   AF-A0A6G4A326-F1
#
_cell.length_a   1.000
_cell.length_b   1.000
_cell.length_c   1.000
_cell.angle_alpha   90.00
_cell.angle_beta   90.00
_cell.angle_gamma   90.00
#
_symmetry.space_group_name_H-M   'P 1'
#
loop_
_entity.id
_entity.type
_entity.pdbx_description
1 polymer ?
#
loop_
_entity_poly.entity_id
_entity_poly.type
_entity_poly.pdbx_seq_one_letter_code
_entity_poly.pdbx_strand_id
1 'polypeptide(L)'
;MNIEDMKLRTLANAPTKVNGIDIHPIRLREIIDYGYSAYNRSLSAITLKRENLINPDYLAQIPTDVGVVDIIFELYDTDFQNIFLDGLKLFLKTEEVTYFKGKGLFVFNKRVSFEDFQEMIGVIKLQNCIISKEEETFVPLNEHAARIRKKMLENRRKIQELNREAPENDSLHLSDLISIVCSNANGIHLLNVFELNMFQFNDQFNRMKLLDEYEVNIQALLHGADAKGIQFTHWISKLK
;
A
#
# COMPACT_ATOMS: atom_id res chain seq x y z
N MET A 1 5.32 -15.79 7.21
CA MET A 1 4.78 -15.36 8.53
C MET A 1 3.26 -15.13 8.42
N ASN A 2 2.46 -15.17 9.51
CA ASN A 2 1.02 -14.86 9.42
C ASN A 2 0.81 -13.35 9.18
N ILE A 3 -0.12 -13.00 8.30
CA ILE A 3 -0.51 -11.62 7.96
C ILE A 3 -0.83 -10.79 9.22
N GLU A 4 -1.51 -11.37 10.20
CA GLU A 4 -1.88 -10.65 11.43
C GLU A 4 -0.65 -10.22 12.23
N ASP A 5 0.35 -11.09 12.34
CA ASP A 5 1.62 -10.73 12.99
C ASP A 5 2.31 -9.58 12.24
N MET A 6 2.26 -9.58 10.91
CA MET A 6 2.85 -8.49 10.12
C MET A 6 2.12 -7.16 10.36
N LYS A 7 0.80 -7.19 10.46
CA LYS A 7 -0.02 -6.01 10.78
C LYS A 7 0.29 -5.48 12.16
N LEU A 8 0.36 -6.34 13.18
CA LEU A 8 0.69 -5.94 14.54
C LEU A 8 2.09 -5.33 14.64
N ARG A 9 3.09 -5.93 13.97
CA ARG A 9 4.44 -5.35 13.90
C ARG A 9 4.44 -4.00 13.22
N THR A 10 3.75 -3.88 12.08
CA THR A 10 3.61 -2.61 11.35
C THR A 10 2.90 -1.55 12.20
N LEU A 11 1.83 -1.91 12.91
CA LEU A 11 1.15 -1.02 13.86
C LEU A 11 2.03 -0.58 15.02
N ALA A 12 3.04 -1.38 15.39
CA ALA A 12 4.01 -1.04 16.41
C ALA A 12 5.25 -0.30 15.86
N ASN A 13 5.26 0.09 14.58
CA ASN A 13 6.46 0.62 13.91
C ASN A 13 7.67 -0.34 13.94
N ALA A 14 7.43 -1.64 14.14
CA ALA A 14 8.47 -2.66 14.22
C ALA A 14 8.77 -3.25 12.84
N PRO A 15 10.04 -3.56 12.53
CA PRO A 15 10.40 -4.21 11.28
C PRO A 15 9.83 -5.62 11.20
N THR A 16 9.53 -6.08 10.00
CA THR A 16 9.14 -7.46 9.72
C THR A 16 10.34 -8.21 9.16
N LYS A 17 10.67 -9.36 9.74
CA LYS A 17 11.83 -10.17 9.33
C LYS A 17 11.44 -11.20 8.27
N VAL A 18 12.10 -11.17 7.12
CA VAL A 18 11.99 -12.16 6.05
C VAL A 18 13.35 -12.79 5.83
N ASN A 19 13.47 -14.08 6.10
CA ASN A 19 14.72 -14.84 5.98
C ASN A 19 15.97 -14.15 6.60
N GLY A 20 15.80 -13.50 7.75
CA GLY A 20 16.87 -12.78 8.45
C GLY A 20 17.06 -11.32 8.07
N ILE A 21 16.39 -10.84 7.02
CA ILE A 21 16.41 -9.46 6.53
C ILE A 21 15.24 -8.70 7.17
N ASP A 22 15.52 -7.53 7.76
CA ASP A 22 14.50 -6.69 8.39
C ASP A 22 13.92 -5.69 7.39
N ILE A 23 12.58 -5.64 7.31
CA ILE A 23 11.81 -4.76 6.43
C ILE A 23 11.06 -3.76 7.29
N HIS A 24 11.44 -2.49 7.20
CA HIS A 24 10.98 -1.45 8.09
C HIS A 24 9.77 -0.70 7.51
N PRO A 25 8.70 -0.49 8.30
CA PRO A 25 7.72 0.51 7.94
C PRO A 25 8.37 1.90 7.99
N ILE A 26 8.19 2.69 6.94
CA ILE A 26 8.78 4.03 6.83
C ILE A 26 7.83 5.04 7.45
N ARG A 27 8.34 5.87 8.38
CA ARG A 27 7.55 6.93 9.01
C ARG A 27 7.28 8.06 8.02
N LEU A 28 6.18 8.78 8.20
CA LEU A 28 5.82 9.94 7.39
C LEU A 28 6.95 11.00 7.40
N ARG A 29 7.63 11.20 8.53
CA ARG A 29 8.82 12.07 8.59
C ARG A 29 9.92 11.62 7.63
N GLU A 30 10.24 10.33 7.65
CA GLU A 30 11.28 9.74 6.79
C GLU A 30 10.89 9.82 5.30
N ILE A 31 9.59 9.69 4.99
CA ILE A 31 9.07 9.89 3.63
C ILE A 31 9.27 11.35 3.17
N ILE A 32 9.02 12.31 4.05
CA ILE A 32 9.19 13.74 3.75
C ILE A 32 10.68 14.06 3.55
N ASP A 33 11.54 13.56 4.43
CA ASP A 33 12.99 13.78 4.37
C ASP A 33 13.63 13.15 3.12
N TYR A 34 13.14 11.98 2.71
CA TYR A 34 13.53 11.33 1.44
C TYR A 34 12.95 12.05 0.21
N GLY A 35 11.86 12.80 0.41
CA GLY A 35 11.08 13.45 -0.64
C GLY A 35 9.91 12.57 -1.10
N TYR A 36 8.68 13.05 -0.93
CA TYR A 36 7.45 12.29 -1.21
C TYR A 36 7.37 11.76 -2.65
N SER A 37 7.79 12.55 -3.64
CA SER A 37 7.80 12.11 -5.05
C SER A 37 8.84 11.01 -5.30
N ALA A 38 10.03 11.13 -4.69
CA ALA A 38 11.06 10.10 -4.78
C ALA A 38 10.61 8.82 -4.09
N TYR A 39 10.00 8.95 -2.91
CA TYR A 39 9.40 7.85 -2.16
C TYR A 39 8.41 7.06 -3.01
N ASN A 40 7.44 7.75 -3.61
CA ASN A 40 6.42 7.12 -4.45
C ASN A 40 7.03 6.46 -5.68
N ARG A 41 8.08 7.04 -6.28
CA ARG A 41 8.80 6.45 -7.42
C ARG A 41 9.50 5.15 -7.01
N SER A 42 10.23 5.16 -5.91
CA SER A 42 10.89 3.97 -5.35
C SER A 42 9.89 2.88 -4.97
N LEU A 43 8.82 3.23 -4.25
CA LEU A 43 7.75 2.32 -3.87
C LEU A 43 7.05 1.74 -5.11
N SER A 44 6.82 2.54 -6.14
CA SER A 44 6.24 2.05 -7.40
C SER A 44 7.18 1.05 -8.06
N ALA A 45 8.48 1.37 -8.21
CA ALA A 45 9.46 0.51 -8.87
C ALA A 45 9.59 -0.87 -8.21
N ILE A 46 9.67 -0.93 -6.88
CA ILE A 46 9.81 -2.21 -6.16
C ILE A 46 8.53 -3.04 -6.12
N THR A 47 7.36 -2.42 -6.29
CA THR A 47 6.06 -3.12 -6.22
C THR A 47 5.51 -3.55 -7.58
N LEU A 48 6.24 -3.25 -8.67
CA LEU A 48 5.91 -3.68 -10.03
C LEU A 48 5.80 -5.19 -10.14
N LYS A 49 4.91 -5.61 -11.04
CA LYS A 49 4.78 -7.00 -11.46
C LYS A 49 5.38 -7.18 -12.84
N ARG A 50 5.57 -8.44 -13.23
CA ARG A 50 6.14 -8.81 -14.53
C ARG A 50 5.33 -8.22 -15.69
N GLU A 51 4.00 -8.19 -15.54
CA GLU A 51 3.07 -7.64 -16.53
C GLU A 51 3.17 -6.12 -16.68
N ASN A 52 3.76 -5.43 -15.69
CA ASN A 52 4.01 -4.00 -15.76
C ASN A 52 5.33 -3.67 -16.48
N LEU A 53 6.24 -4.63 -16.59
CA LEU A 53 7.59 -4.44 -17.11
C LEU A 53 7.77 -4.88 -18.56
N ILE A 54 6.87 -5.74 -19.06
CA ILE A 54 6.99 -6.33 -20.39
C ILE A 54 5.67 -6.12 -21.12
N ASN A 55 5.76 -5.76 -22.40
CA ASN A 55 4.57 -5.68 -23.24
C ASN A 55 3.88 -7.07 -23.27
N PRO A 56 2.55 -7.15 -23.06
CA PRO A 56 1.79 -8.41 -23.04
C PRO A 56 2.10 -9.38 -24.18
N ASP A 57 2.38 -8.87 -25.39
CA ASP A 57 2.67 -9.68 -26.58
C ASP A 57 3.98 -10.49 -26.45
N TYR A 58 4.91 -10.03 -25.60
CA TYR A 58 6.20 -10.67 -25.34
C TYR A 58 6.25 -11.39 -24.00
N LEU A 59 5.25 -11.18 -23.12
CA LEU A 59 5.23 -11.77 -21.79
C LEU A 59 5.23 -13.31 -21.84
N ALA A 60 4.51 -13.89 -22.80
CA ALA A 60 4.45 -15.34 -23.01
C ALA A 60 5.78 -15.95 -23.50
N GLN A 61 6.70 -15.13 -24.00
CA GLN A 61 8.00 -15.56 -24.50
C GLN A 61 9.07 -15.59 -23.39
N ILE A 62 8.79 -14.95 -22.24
CA ILE A 62 9.72 -14.90 -21.12
C ILE A 62 9.37 -16.04 -20.15
N PRO A 63 10.32 -16.94 -19.86
CA PRO A 63 10.10 -18.05 -18.94
C PRO A 63 9.53 -17.59 -17.59
N THR A 64 8.64 -18.38 -16.99
CA THR A 64 7.90 -17.95 -15.78
C THR A 64 8.76 -17.83 -14.53
N ASP A 65 9.92 -18.48 -14.54
CA ASP A 65 10.95 -18.47 -13.52
C ASP A 65 11.85 -17.21 -13.56
N VAL A 66 11.77 -16.39 -14.62
CA VAL A 66 12.46 -15.10 -14.67
C VAL A 66 11.73 -14.09 -13.78
N GLY A 67 12.39 -13.69 -12.69
CA GLY A 67 11.83 -12.77 -11.70
C GLY A 67 11.79 -11.31 -12.18
N VAL A 68 11.03 -10.49 -11.45
CA VAL A 68 10.95 -9.02 -11.66
C VAL A 68 12.34 -8.39 -11.60
N VAL A 69 13.18 -8.82 -10.65
CA VAL A 69 14.54 -8.31 -10.50
C VAL A 69 15.36 -8.58 -11.76
N ASP A 70 15.34 -9.80 -12.28
CA ASP A 70 16.13 -10.16 -13.47
C ASP A 70 15.69 -9.36 -14.70
N ILE A 71 14.37 -9.17 -14.87
CA ILE A 71 13.81 -8.33 -15.94
C ILE A 71 14.34 -6.89 -15.85
N ILE A 72 14.33 -6.30 -14.66
CA ILE A 72 14.80 -4.93 -14.44
C ILE A 72 16.29 -4.81 -14.80
N PHE A 73 17.14 -5.72 -14.33
CA PHE A 73 18.58 -5.61 -14.52
C PHE A 73 19.08 -6.04 -15.90
N GLU A 74 18.30 -6.80 -16.66
CA GLU A 74 18.66 -7.20 -18.03
C GLU A 74 18.04 -6.30 -19.11
N LEU A 75 16.87 -5.69 -18.87
CA LEU A 75 16.13 -4.96 -19.91
C LEU A 75 16.02 -3.43 -19.68
N TYR A 76 16.17 -2.96 -18.45
CA TYR A 76 15.99 -1.54 -18.12
C TYR A 76 17.33 -0.82 -17.96
N ASP A 77 17.31 0.50 -18.08
CA ASP A 77 18.47 1.36 -17.97
C ASP A 77 18.96 1.53 -16.53
N THR A 78 20.19 2.03 -16.39
CA THR A 78 20.86 2.18 -15.08
C THR A 78 20.10 3.11 -14.14
N ASP A 79 19.43 4.14 -14.66
CA ASP A 79 18.66 5.07 -13.84
C ASP A 79 17.46 4.35 -13.16
N PHE A 80 16.73 3.53 -13.91
CA PHE A 80 15.64 2.74 -13.36
C PHE A 80 16.13 1.65 -12.40
N GLN A 81 17.26 1.01 -12.70
CA GLN A 81 17.91 0.05 -11.80
C GLN A 81 18.30 0.71 -10.47
N ASN A 82 18.83 1.93 -10.50
CA ASN A 82 19.19 2.68 -9.29
C ASN A 82 17.94 3.03 -8.47
N ILE A 83 16.86 3.51 -9.10
CA ILE A 83 15.59 3.77 -8.41
C ILE A 83 15.07 2.53 -7.68
N PHE A 84 15.18 1.35 -8.32
CA PHE A 84 14.78 0.08 -7.74
C PHE A 84 15.64 -0.29 -6.52
N LEU A 85 16.98 -0.19 -6.64
CA LEU A 85 17.91 -0.47 -5.54
C LEU A 85 17.74 0.51 -4.38
N ASP A 86 17.60 1.80 -4.66
CA ASP A 86 17.38 2.84 -3.65
C ASP A 86 16.06 2.58 -2.90
N GLY A 87 15.03 2.11 -3.59
CA GLY A 87 13.80 1.65 -2.97
C GLY A 87 14.02 0.49 -2.00
N LEU A 88 14.77 -0.54 -2.40
CA LEU A 88 15.11 -1.63 -1.49
C LEU A 88 15.93 -1.14 -0.29
N LYS A 89 16.94 -0.32 -0.51
CA LYS A 89 17.77 0.26 0.57
C LYS A 89 16.94 1.06 1.57
N LEU A 90 15.97 1.83 1.09
CA LEU A 90 15.04 2.58 1.92
C LEU A 90 14.23 1.68 2.84
N PHE A 91 13.54 0.67 2.29
CA PHE A 91 12.68 -0.24 3.09
C PHE A 91 13.47 -1.20 3.98
N LEU A 92 14.69 -1.54 3.60
CA LEU A 92 15.58 -2.41 4.37
C LEU A 92 16.47 -1.63 5.35
N LYS A 93 16.47 -0.30 5.28
CA LYS A 93 17.34 0.62 6.04
C LYS A 93 18.81 0.17 6.05
N THR A 94 19.30 -0.23 4.88
CA THR A 94 20.69 -0.68 4.69
C THR A 94 21.20 -0.29 3.32
N GLU A 95 22.49 0.06 3.23
CA GLU A 95 23.18 0.30 1.97
C GLU A 95 23.69 -0.99 1.32
N GLU A 96 23.69 -2.10 2.05
CA GLU A 96 24.21 -3.40 1.60
C GLU A 96 23.23 -4.15 0.69
N VAL A 97 22.69 -3.46 -0.31
CA VAL A 97 21.82 -4.03 -1.36
C VAL A 97 22.54 -3.91 -2.69
N THR A 98 22.85 -5.05 -3.30
CA THR A 98 23.61 -5.11 -4.56
C THR A 98 23.06 -6.17 -5.49
N TYR A 99 23.04 -5.86 -6.79
CA TYR A 99 22.76 -6.86 -7.83
C TYR A 99 24.05 -7.24 -8.54
N PHE A 100 24.30 -8.54 -8.69
CA PHE A 100 25.41 -9.06 -9.46
C PHE A 100 24.87 -9.79 -10.70
N LYS A 101 25.23 -9.30 -11.89
CA LYS A 101 24.81 -9.91 -13.16
C LYS A 101 25.13 -11.41 -13.20
N GLY A 102 24.13 -12.22 -13.52
CA GLY A 102 24.21 -13.68 -13.53
C GLY A 102 24.21 -14.37 -12.15
N LYS A 103 24.26 -13.62 -11.04
CA LYS A 103 24.18 -14.15 -9.67
C LYS A 103 22.92 -13.71 -8.92
N GLY A 104 22.32 -12.57 -9.29
CA GLY A 104 21.06 -12.07 -8.72
C GLY A 104 21.26 -11.00 -7.64
N LEU A 105 20.20 -10.75 -6.87
CA LEU A 105 20.15 -9.77 -5.78
C LEU A 105 20.76 -10.31 -4.49
N PHE A 106 21.53 -9.47 -3.80
CA PHE A 106 22.15 -9.74 -2.52
C PHE A 106 21.82 -8.63 -1.52
N VAL A 107 21.54 -9.04 -0.28
CA VAL A 107 21.37 -8.17 0.88
C VAL A 107 22.27 -8.69 2.00
N PHE A 108 23.14 -7.86 2.58
CA PHE A 108 24.15 -8.29 3.57
C PHE A 108 24.98 -9.50 3.10
N ASN A 109 25.41 -9.50 1.83
CA ASN A 109 26.11 -10.62 1.17
C ASN A 109 25.34 -11.96 1.12
N LYS A 110 24.06 -11.98 1.50
CA LYS A 110 23.17 -13.13 1.34
C LYS A 110 22.37 -12.99 0.04
N ARG A 111 22.40 -14.03 -0.80
CA ARG A 111 21.57 -14.08 -2.01
C ARG A 111 20.08 -14.12 -1.62
N VAL A 112 19.29 -13.23 -2.19
CA VAL A 112 17.84 -13.20 -2.02
C VAL A 112 17.22 -14.18 -3.01
N SER A 113 16.45 -15.16 -2.53
CA SER A 113 15.71 -16.07 -3.40
C SER A 113 14.50 -15.37 -4.03
N PHE A 114 13.89 -16.00 -5.04
CA PHE A 114 12.65 -15.49 -5.60
C PHE A 114 11.52 -15.42 -4.55
N GLU A 115 11.39 -16.47 -3.73
CA GLU A 115 10.39 -16.55 -2.66
C GLU A 115 10.62 -15.50 -1.58
N ASP A 116 11.87 -15.34 -1.14
CA ASP A 116 12.25 -14.30 -0.18
C ASP A 116 11.88 -12.92 -0.71
N PHE A 117 12.20 -12.65 -1.98
CA PHE A 117 11.87 -11.38 -2.63
C PHE A 117 10.35 -11.16 -2.70
N GLN A 118 9.56 -12.17 -3.07
CA GLN A 118 8.10 -12.06 -3.09
C GLN A 118 7.52 -11.79 -1.70
N GLU A 119 8.00 -12.47 -0.66
CA GLU A 119 7.57 -12.21 0.72
C GLU A 119 7.97 -10.79 1.15
N MET A 120 9.19 -10.34 0.80
CA MET A 120 9.63 -8.97 1.06
C MET A 120 8.71 -7.92 0.44
N ILE A 121 8.38 -8.08 -0.85
CA ILE A 121 7.47 -7.15 -1.54
C ILE A 121 6.06 -7.22 -0.95
N GLY A 122 5.58 -8.40 -0.54
CA GLY A 122 4.31 -8.55 0.17
C GLY A 122 4.25 -7.72 1.46
N VAL A 123 5.32 -7.75 2.25
CA VAL A 123 5.46 -6.94 3.46
C VAL A 123 5.44 -5.44 3.14
N ILE A 124 6.23 -4.99 2.16
CA ILE A 124 6.31 -3.57 1.77
C ILE A 124 4.94 -3.07 1.29
N LYS A 125 4.23 -3.87 0.49
CA LYS A 125 2.87 -3.55 0.05
C LYS A 125 1.90 -3.42 1.21
N LEU A 126 1.95 -4.34 2.17
CA LEU A 126 1.12 -4.28 3.38
C LEU A 126 1.41 -3.01 4.19
N GLN A 127 2.69 -2.72 4.46
CA GLN A 127 3.12 -1.54 5.21
C GLN A 127 2.69 -0.21 4.57
N ASN A 128 2.45 -0.23 3.25
CA ASN A 128 2.01 0.92 2.47
C ASN A 128 0.54 0.91 2.08
N CYS A 129 -0.25 -0.03 2.61
CA CYS A 129 -1.65 -0.21 2.25
C CYS A 129 -1.87 -0.36 0.72
N ILE A 130 -0.87 -0.88 0.00
CA ILE A 130 -1.00 -1.22 -1.42
C ILE A 130 -1.77 -2.52 -1.50
N ILE A 131 -3.05 -2.42 -1.84
CA ILE A 131 -3.90 -3.58 -2.08
C ILE A 131 -3.41 -4.23 -3.38
N SER A 132 -2.67 -5.34 -3.26
CA SER A 132 -2.51 -6.27 -4.37
C SER A 132 -3.90 -6.71 -4.81
N LYS A 133 -4.29 -6.37 -6.04
CA LYS A 133 -5.55 -6.82 -6.68
C LYS A 133 -5.76 -8.35 -6.65
N GLU A 134 -4.78 -9.14 -6.21
CA GLU A 134 -4.72 -10.59 -6.32
C GLU A 134 -4.98 -11.37 -5.01
N GLU A 135 -5.17 -10.72 -3.86
CA GLU A 135 -5.48 -11.44 -2.59
C GLU A 135 -6.93 -11.28 -2.11
N GLU A 136 -7.83 -10.93 -3.02
CA GLU A 136 -9.22 -11.36 -2.92
C GLU A 136 -9.58 -12.15 -4.18
N THR A 137 -9.09 -13.38 -4.27
CA THR A 137 -9.89 -14.46 -4.87
C THR A 137 -11.14 -14.72 -4.02
N PHE A 138 -11.90 -13.67 -3.73
CA PHE A 138 -13.27 -13.79 -3.26
C PHE A 138 -14.07 -14.28 -4.46
N VAL A 139 -14.07 -15.61 -4.65
CA VAL A 139 -15.03 -16.29 -5.52
C VAL A 139 -16.39 -16.11 -4.84
N PRO A 140 -17.29 -15.27 -5.39
CA PRO A 140 -18.55 -15.00 -4.72
C PRO A 140 -19.36 -16.29 -4.65
N LEU A 141 -19.58 -16.80 -3.43
CA LEU A 141 -20.37 -18.01 -3.18
C LEU A 141 -21.87 -17.81 -3.46
N ASN A 142 -22.33 -16.57 -3.66
CA ASN A 142 -23.71 -16.26 -4.00
C ASN A 142 -23.86 -14.99 -4.87
N GLU A 143 -25.02 -14.85 -5.52
CA GLU A 143 -25.35 -13.74 -6.43
C GLU A 143 -25.40 -12.37 -5.72
N HIS A 144 -25.64 -12.35 -4.41
CA HIS A 144 -25.62 -11.14 -3.61
C HIS A 144 -24.19 -10.61 -3.41
N ALA A 145 -23.24 -11.49 -3.10
CA ALA A 145 -21.84 -11.16 -2.94
C ALA A 145 -21.17 -10.78 -4.28
N ALA A 146 -21.63 -11.38 -5.39
CA ALA A 146 -21.24 -10.97 -6.75
C ALA A 146 -21.71 -9.53 -7.07
N ARG A 147 -22.94 -9.16 -6.66
CA ARG A 147 -23.47 -7.79 -6.82
C ARG A 147 -22.73 -6.78 -5.96
N ILE A 148 -22.36 -7.12 -4.72
CA ILE A 148 -21.56 -6.24 -3.85
C ILE A 148 -20.18 -6.01 -4.45
N ARG A 149 -19.51 -7.07 -4.95
CA ARG A 149 -18.21 -6.97 -5.63
C ARG A 149 -18.28 -6.08 -6.87
N LYS A 150 -19.31 -6.26 -7.70
CA LYS A 150 -19.54 -5.43 -8.89
C LYS A 150 -19.75 -3.95 -8.52
N LYS A 151 -20.55 -3.67 -7.49
CA LYS A 151 -20.80 -2.32 -6.99
C LYS A 151 -19.54 -1.67 -6.39
N MET A 152 -18.70 -2.43 -5.68
CA MET A 152 -17.42 -1.95 -5.17
C MET A 152 -16.42 -1.64 -6.30
N LEU A 153 -16.37 -2.49 -7.33
CA LEU A 153 -15.51 -2.28 -8.50
C LEU A 153 -15.98 -1.09 -9.35
N GLU A 154 -17.29 -0.92 -9.52
CA GLU A 154 -17.90 0.23 -10.20
C GLU A 154 -17.67 1.52 -9.40
N ASN A 155 -17.82 1.51 -8.08
CA ASN A 155 -17.51 2.67 -7.24
C ASN A 155 -16.03 3.04 -7.31
N ARG A 156 -15.11 2.06 -7.31
CA ARG A 156 -13.67 2.31 -7.47
C ARG A 156 -13.35 2.85 -8.87
N ARG A 157 -13.99 2.35 -9.93
CA ARG A 157 -13.83 2.90 -11.30
C ARG A 157 -14.38 4.32 -11.40
N LYS A 158 -15.56 4.59 -10.83
CA LYS A 158 -16.12 5.94 -10.76
C LYS A 158 -15.22 6.90 -9.99
N ILE A 159 -14.65 6.49 -8.86
CA ILE A 159 -13.69 7.33 -8.12
C ILE A 159 -12.42 7.59 -8.97
N GLN A 160 -11.94 6.59 -9.71
CA GLN A 160 -10.79 6.76 -10.62
C GLN A 160 -11.10 7.64 -11.85
N GLU A 161 -12.32 7.55 -12.38
CA GLU A 161 -12.81 8.38 -13.50
C GLU A 161 -13.03 9.83 -13.03
N LEU A 162 -13.65 10.02 -11.86
CA LEU A 162 -13.82 11.34 -11.23
C LEU A 162 -12.47 11.98 -10.88
N ASN A 163 -11.48 11.21 -10.43
CA ASN A 163 -10.13 11.72 -10.17
C ASN A 163 -9.33 12.05 -11.46
N ARG A 164 -9.77 11.55 -12.64
CA ARG A 164 -9.18 11.90 -13.94
C ARG A 164 -9.84 13.15 -14.56
N GLU A 165 -11.08 13.42 -14.20
CA GLU A 165 -11.88 14.54 -14.73
C GLU A 165 -11.91 15.76 -13.78
N ALA A 166 -11.55 15.58 -12.51
CA ALA A 166 -11.38 16.69 -11.59
C ALA A 166 -10.19 17.56 -12.00
N PRO A 167 -10.30 18.90 -12.02
CA PRO A 167 -9.14 19.76 -12.12
C PRO A 167 -8.17 19.39 -11.00
N GLU A 168 -6.86 19.36 -11.28
CA GLU A 168 -5.80 18.88 -10.37
C GLU A 168 -5.89 19.49 -8.95
N ASN A 169 -6.51 20.66 -8.85
CA ASN A 169 -6.78 21.44 -7.63
C ASN A 169 -7.88 20.87 -6.70
N ASP A 170 -8.72 19.94 -7.16
CA ASP A 170 -9.81 19.33 -6.36
C ASP A 170 -9.44 17.95 -5.78
N SER A 171 -8.23 17.45 -6.07
CA SER A 171 -7.77 16.16 -5.53
C SER A 171 -7.14 16.34 -4.15
N LEU A 172 -7.58 15.54 -3.16
CA LEU A 172 -6.98 15.56 -1.82
C LEU A 172 -5.53 15.05 -1.88
N HIS A 173 -4.59 15.90 -1.50
CA HIS A 173 -3.18 15.54 -1.38
C HIS A 173 -2.85 15.00 0.02
N LEU A 174 -1.66 14.39 0.17
CA LEU A 174 -1.22 13.88 1.47
C LEU A 174 -1.18 14.98 2.55
N SER A 175 -0.85 16.22 2.19
CA SER A 175 -0.90 17.38 3.09
C SER A 175 -2.31 17.65 3.63
N ASP A 176 -3.33 17.51 2.79
CA ASP A 176 -4.73 17.70 3.18
C ASP A 176 -5.17 16.56 4.09
N LEU A 177 -4.83 15.32 3.74
CA LEU A 177 -5.13 14.15 4.57
C LEU A 177 -4.48 14.26 5.95
N ILE A 178 -3.22 14.69 6.03
CA ILE A 178 -2.54 14.93 7.32
C ILE A 178 -3.28 15.99 8.13
N SER A 179 -3.67 17.09 7.49
CA SER A 179 -4.39 18.18 8.15
C SER A 179 -5.76 17.74 8.66
N ILE A 180 -6.50 16.93 7.89
CA ILE A 180 -7.78 16.36 8.28
C ILE A 180 -7.60 15.46 9.51
N VAL A 181 -6.65 14.52 9.49
CA VAL A 181 -6.40 13.62 10.64
C VAL A 181 -6.01 14.40 11.89
N CYS A 182 -5.18 15.44 11.75
CA CYS A 182 -4.75 16.28 12.88
C CYS A 182 -5.85 17.20 13.43
N SER A 183 -6.90 17.46 12.65
CA SER A 183 -8.03 18.29 13.07
C SER A 183 -9.06 17.51 13.89
N ASN A 184 -8.95 16.18 13.91
CA ASN A 184 -9.82 15.31 14.69
C ASN A 184 -9.38 15.23 16.16
N ALA A 185 -10.34 15.04 17.07
CA ALA A 185 -10.10 14.91 18.51
C ALA A 185 -9.63 13.49 18.92
N ASN A 186 -8.64 12.93 18.20
CA ASN A 186 -8.11 11.58 18.42
C ASN A 186 -6.71 11.57 19.10
N GLY A 187 -6.19 12.75 19.49
CA GLY A 187 -4.85 12.90 20.08
C GLY A 187 -3.71 12.88 19.05
N ILE A 188 -4.02 12.77 17.76
CA ILE A 188 -3.06 12.96 16.67
C ILE A 188 -3.07 14.43 16.29
N HIS A 189 -1.89 15.04 16.22
CA HIS A 189 -1.70 16.44 15.89
C HIS A 189 -0.38 16.62 15.12
N LEU A 190 -0.15 17.80 14.56
CA LEU A 190 1.03 18.05 13.71
C LEU A 190 2.38 17.71 14.36
N LEU A 191 2.50 17.74 15.70
CA LEU A 191 3.75 17.38 16.37
C LEU A 191 4.05 15.88 16.41
N ASN A 192 3.04 15.00 16.27
CA ASN A 192 3.19 13.54 16.40
C ASN A 192 2.78 12.74 15.15
N VAL A 193 1.98 13.32 14.25
CA VAL A 193 1.50 12.63 13.04
C VAL A 193 2.66 12.11 12.17
N PHE A 194 3.77 12.85 12.14
CA PHE A 194 4.94 12.47 11.34
C PHE A 194 5.71 11.25 11.90
N GLU A 195 5.43 10.84 13.13
CA GLU A 195 6.00 9.62 13.72
C GLU A 195 5.22 8.34 13.33
N LEU A 196 4.06 8.52 12.70
CA LEU A 196 3.27 7.41 12.16
C LEU A 196 3.90 6.91 10.86
N ASN A 197 3.79 5.61 10.57
CA ASN A 197 3.98 5.07 9.23
C ASN A 197 2.67 5.12 8.42
N MET A 198 2.76 4.82 7.12
CA MET A 198 1.61 4.86 6.21
C MET A 198 0.45 3.95 6.65
N PHE A 199 0.75 2.76 7.19
CA PHE A 199 -0.27 1.85 7.69
C PHE A 199 -1.01 2.40 8.90
N GLN A 200 -0.29 2.93 9.89
CA GLN A 200 -0.88 3.56 11.08
C GLN A 200 -1.70 4.78 10.68
N PHE A 201 -1.17 5.64 9.81
CA PHE A 201 -1.88 6.80 9.31
C PHE A 201 -3.19 6.41 8.61
N ASN A 202 -3.14 5.46 7.68
CA ASN A 202 -4.30 4.98 6.95
C ASN A 202 -5.33 4.31 7.88
N ASP A 203 -4.89 3.54 8.87
CA ASP A 203 -5.77 2.95 9.88
C ASP A 203 -6.53 4.03 10.67
N GLN A 204 -5.83 5.05 11.16
CA GLN A 204 -6.44 6.14 11.93
C GLN A 204 -7.38 7.00 11.08
N PHE A 205 -7.01 7.27 9.83
CA PHE A 205 -7.87 7.97 8.88
C PHE A 205 -9.17 7.20 8.60
N ASN A 206 -9.09 5.90 8.35
CA ASN A 206 -10.28 5.09 8.10
C ASN A 206 -11.17 4.92 9.34
N ARG A 207 -10.58 4.83 10.54
CA ARG A 207 -11.34 4.81 11.81
C ARG A 207 -12.09 6.12 12.06
N MET A 208 -11.44 7.25 11.82
CA MET A 208 -12.08 8.57 11.87
C MET A 208 -13.25 8.65 10.90
N LYS A 209 -13.07 8.23 9.65
CA LYS A 209 -14.14 8.22 8.65
C LYS A 209 -15.33 7.38 9.09
N LEU A 210 -15.10 6.19 9.65
CA LEU A 210 -16.18 5.33 10.15
C LEU A 210 -16.92 5.95 11.34
N LEU A 211 -16.22 6.66 12.22
CA LEU A 211 -16.84 7.37 13.35
C LEU A 211 -17.73 8.51 12.85
N ASP A 212 -17.22 9.34 11.94
CA ASP A 212 -17.96 10.45 11.35
C ASP A 212 -19.20 9.97 10.59
N GLU A 213 -19.04 8.93 9.74
CA GLU A 213 -20.16 8.28 9.06
C GLU A 213 -21.21 7.74 10.05
N TYR A 214 -20.77 7.14 11.17
CA TYR A 214 -21.66 6.64 12.20
C TYR A 214 -22.44 7.79 12.88
N GLU A 215 -21.78 8.87 13.26
CA GLU A 215 -22.40 10.04 13.89
C GLU A 215 -23.40 10.73 12.98
N VAL A 216 -23.02 10.96 11.72
CA VAL A 216 -23.92 11.55 10.70
C VAL A 216 -25.17 10.68 10.50
N ASN A 217 -25.00 9.36 10.44
CA ASN A 217 -26.11 8.43 10.29
C ASN A 217 -27.05 8.44 11.52
N ILE A 218 -26.51 8.49 12.74
CA ILE A 218 -27.30 8.63 13.97
C ILE A 218 -28.08 9.95 13.97
N GLN A 219 -27.43 11.07 13.64
CA GLN A 219 -28.08 12.37 13.56
C GLN A 219 -29.19 12.38 12.52
N ALA A 220 -28.96 11.84 11.33
CA ALA A 220 -29.98 11.74 10.28
C ALA A 220 -31.23 10.99 10.77
N LEU A 221 -31.06 9.91 11.51
CA LEU A 221 -32.17 9.13 12.09
C LEU A 221 -32.93 9.91 13.15
N LEU A 222 -32.23 10.61 14.04
CA LEU A 222 -32.86 11.46 15.05
C LEU A 222 -33.70 12.56 14.41
N HIS A 223 -33.31 13.05 13.22
CA HIS A 223 -34.03 14.05 12.44
C HIS A 223 -35.07 13.45 11.46
N GLY A 224 -35.36 12.15 11.55
CA GLY A 224 -36.47 11.51 10.84
C GLY A 224 -36.14 10.90 9.47
N ALA A 225 -34.86 10.67 9.15
CA ALA A 225 -34.49 9.90 7.97
C ALA A 225 -34.99 8.44 8.06
N ASP A 226 -35.34 7.85 6.92
CA ASP A 226 -35.82 6.46 6.87
C ASP A 226 -34.72 5.47 7.30
N ALA A 227 -34.98 4.77 8.40
CA ALA A 227 -34.06 3.77 8.96
C ALA A 227 -33.72 2.62 8.00
N LYS A 228 -34.57 2.34 7.01
CA LYS A 228 -34.30 1.30 6.01
C LYS A 228 -33.26 1.71 4.96
N GLY A 229 -32.99 3.01 4.81
CA GLY A 229 -32.02 3.56 3.86
C GLY A 229 -30.60 3.72 4.42
N ILE A 230 -30.42 3.59 5.74
CA ILE A 230 -29.17 3.90 6.42
C ILE A 230 -28.40 2.61 6.74
N GLN A 231 -27.20 2.48 6.15
CA GLN A 231 -26.34 1.33 6.38
C GLN A 231 -25.53 1.52 7.67
N PHE A 232 -26.04 0.99 8.78
CA PHE A 232 -25.34 1.04 10.07
C PHE A 232 -24.09 0.18 10.07
N THR A 233 -22.93 0.84 10.05
CA THR A 233 -21.65 0.20 10.31
C THR A 233 -21.11 0.78 11.61
N HIS A 234 -21.04 -0.05 12.67
CA HIS A 234 -20.49 0.38 13.94
C HIS A 234 -18.97 0.56 13.81
N TRP A 235 -18.39 1.54 14.49
CA TRP A 235 -16.95 1.86 14.40
C TRP A 235 -16.01 0.77 14.96
N ILE A 236 -16.56 -0.19 15.71
CA ILE A 236 -15.85 -1.42 16.16
C ILE A 236 -15.68 -2.44 15.01
N SER A 237 -16.36 -2.23 13.89
CA SER A 237 -16.28 -3.14 12.75
C SER A 237 -14.88 -3.21 12.14
N LYS A 238 -14.61 -4.34 11.48
CA LYS A 238 -13.35 -4.56 10.78
C LYS A 238 -13.23 -3.55 9.63
N LEU A 239 -12.08 -2.85 9.57
CA LEU A 239 -11.72 -2.04 8.41
C LEU A 239 -11.63 -2.94 7.15
N LYS A 240 -12.27 -2.50 6.07
CA LYS A 240 -12.30 -3.22 4.78
C LYS A 240 -11.02 -2.97 3.99
#